data_AF-A0A2N0V5Y0-F1
#
_entry.id   AF-A0A2N0V5Y0-F1
#
_cell.length_a   1.000
_cell.length_b   1.000
_cell.length_c   1.000
_cell.angle_alpha   90.00
_cell.angle_beta   90.00
_cell.angle_gamma   90.00
#
_symmetry.space_group_name_H-M   'P 1'
#
loop_
_entity.id
_entity.type
_entity.pdbx_description
1 polymer ?
#
loop_
_entity_poly.entity_id
_entity_poly.type
_entity_poly.pdbx_seq_one_letter_code
_entity_poly.pdbx_strand_id
1 'polypeptide(L)' 'MAFKPVTITPVQDWNGITRITLQDVALEMGQIATTLKRLVRGFPIPVLFNDQLLERACALDSGLTFVDTEIGAIYLHG' A
#
# COMPACT_ATOMS: atom_id res chain seq x y z
N MET A 1 13.47 -0.98 20.41
CA MET A 1 13.16 -0.22 19.18
C MET A 1 12.83 1.21 19.60
N ALA A 2 13.55 2.21 19.08
CA ALA A 2 13.25 3.61 19.35
C ALA A 2 12.31 4.14 18.26
N PHE A 3 11.21 4.77 18.66
CA PHE A 3 10.32 5.46 17.73
C PHE A 3 11.08 6.61 17.05
N LYS A 4 11.13 6.62 15.72
CA LYS A 4 11.64 7.75 14.95
C LYS A 4 10.45 8.61 14.51
N PRO A 5 10.29 9.84 15.02
CA PRO A 5 9.19 10.70 14.63
C PRO A 5 9.30 11.08 13.15
N VAL A 6 8.16 11.07 12.45
CA VAL A 6 8.05 11.55 11.08
C VAL A 6 7.38 12.91 11.11
N THR A 7 8.05 13.94 10.61
CA THR A 7 7.49 15.29 10.50
C THR A 7 6.66 15.39 9.22
N ILE A 8 5.39 15.81 9.35
CA ILE A 8 4.49 16.06 8.23
C ILE A 8 4.30 17.58 8.13
N THR A 9 4.71 18.17 7.02
CA THR A 9 4.53 19.60 6.73
C THR A 9 3.47 19.79 5.65
N PRO A 10 2.43 20.62 5.87
CA PRO A 10 1.45 20.95 4.84
C PRO A 10 2.10 21.65 3.64
N VAL A 11 1.66 21.31 2.42
CA VAL A 11 2.02 22.04 1.20
C VAL A 11 0.97 23.13 0.94
N GLN A 12 1.40 24.32 0.50
CA GLN A 12 0.50 25.46 0.28
C GLN A 12 -0.28 25.38 -1.04
N ASP A 13 0.23 24.58 -1.97
CA ASP A 13 -0.11 24.50 -3.39
C ASP A 13 -0.31 23.03 -3.79
N TRP A 14 -1.18 22.34 -3.06
CA TRP A 14 -1.46 20.93 -3.28
C TRP A 14 -2.07 20.68 -4.66
N ASN A 15 -1.41 19.85 -5.45
CA ASN A 15 -1.82 19.46 -6.80
C ASN A 15 -2.60 18.13 -6.84
N GLY A 16 -3.18 17.70 -5.71
CA GLY A 16 -3.82 16.39 -5.58
C GLY A 16 -2.88 15.23 -5.23
N ILE A 17 -1.56 15.48 -5.13
CA ILE A 17 -0.56 14.45 -4.79
C ILE A 17 -0.02 14.70 -3.38
N THR A 18 -0.19 13.72 -2.50
CA THR A 18 0.47 13.71 -1.19
C THR A 18 1.83 13.02 -1.31
N ARG A 19 2.90 13.73 -0.95
CA ARG A 19 4.26 13.18 -0.93
C ARG A 19 4.80 13.16 0.49
N ILE A 20 5.21 11.98 0.95
CA ILE A 20 5.85 11.78 2.26
C ILE A 20 7.30 11.38 2.01
N THR A 21 8.23 12.16 2.55
CA THR A 21 9.67 11.86 2.49
C THR A 21 10.16 11.46 3.87
N LEU A 22 10.73 10.26 3.99
CA LEU A 22 11.34 9.78 5.22
C LEU A 22 12.86 10.00 5.15
N GLN A 23 13.40 10.83 6.04
CA GLN A 23 14.85 11.08 6.16
C GLN A 23 15.41 10.30 7.35
N ASP A 24 16.69 9.91 7.27
CA ASP A 24 17.42 9.20 8.34
C ASP A 24 16.78 7.87 8.81
N VAL A 25 15.97 7.24 7.97
CA VAL A 25 15.44 5.90 8.22
C VAL A 25 16.38 4.88 7.58
N ALA A 26 16.96 4.01 8.41
CA ALA A 26 17.67 2.84 7.92
C ALA A 26 16.63 1.84 7.42
N LEU A 27 16.45 1.79 6.10
CA LEU A 27 15.47 0.95 5.45
C LEU A 27 16.11 -0.38 5.03
N GLU A 28 15.68 -1.48 5.65
CA GLU A 28 16.02 -2.82 5.15
C GLU A 28 15.14 -3.15 3.94
N MET A 29 15.68 -2.90 2.73
CA MET A 29 14.88 -2.94 1.51
C MET A 29 14.17 -4.27 1.26
N GLY A 30 14.79 -5.39 1.64
CA GLY A 30 14.18 -6.72 1.53
C GLY A 30 12.94 -6.88 2.41
N GLN A 31 12.97 -6.36 3.64
CA GLN A 31 11.83 -6.42 4.56
C GLN A 31 10.67 -5.53 4.07
N ILE A 32 11.00 -4.35 3.55
CA ILE A 32 10.01 -3.41 3.00
C ILE A 32 9.33 -4.02 1.77
N ALA A 33 10.11 -4.54 0.82
CA ALA A 33 9.57 -5.17 -0.37
C ALA A 33 8.63 -6.34 0.00
N THR A 34 9.04 -7.17 0.96
CA THR A 34 8.23 -8.31 1.45
C THR A 34 6.94 -7.83 2.11
N THR A 35 7.04 -6.81 2.97
CA THR A 35 5.88 -6.27 3.69
C THR A 35 4.89 -5.60 2.73
N LEU A 36 5.38 -4.77 1.80
CA LEU A 36 4.55 -4.12 0.79
C LEU A 36 3.84 -5.16 -0.08
N LYS A 37 4.56 -6.15 -0.62
CA LYS A 37 3.96 -7.24 -1.42
C LYS A 37 2.83 -7.96 -0.68
N ARG A 38 2.94 -8.15 0.64
CA ARG A 38 1.87 -8.77 1.44
C ARG A 38 0.66 -7.84 1.62
N LEU A 39 0.89 -6.55 1.85
CA LEU A 39 -0.18 -5.58 2.15
C LEU A 39 -0.98 -5.19 0.91
N VAL A 40 -0.33 -5.03 -0.24
CA VAL A 40 -0.97 -4.47 -1.45
C VAL A 40 -1.90 -5.45 -2.16
N ARG A 41 -1.91 -6.73 -1.77
CA ARG A 41 -2.65 -7.80 -2.46
C ARG A 41 -4.12 -7.46 -2.71
N GLY A 42 -4.77 -6.76 -1.78
CA GLY A 42 -6.18 -6.38 -1.87
C GLY A 42 -6.44 -4.89 -2.13
N PHE A 43 -5.41 -4.11 -2.48
CA PHE A 43 -5.59 -2.68 -2.67
C PHE A 43 -6.45 -2.40 -3.92
N PRO A 44 -7.41 -1.45 -3.85
CA PRO A 44 -8.29 -1.12 -4.97
C PRO A 44 -7.62 -0.25 -6.04
N ILE A 45 -6.38 0.18 -5.81
CA ILE A 45 -5.61 1.03 -6.70
C ILE A 45 -4.23 0.41 -7.00
N PRO A 46 -3.62 0.71 -8.16
CA PRO A 46 -2.25 0.30 -8.46
C PRO A 46 -1.27 0.82 -7.41
N VAL A 47 -0.30 -0.02 -7.03
CA VAL A 47 0.79 0.36 -6.14
C VAL A 47 2.11 0.09 -6.86
N LEU A 48 2.95 1.12 -6.97
CA LEU A 48 4.28 1.01 -7.53
C LEU A 48 5.31 1.06 -6.41
N PHE A 49 6.32 0.21 -6.49
CA PHE A 49 7.48 0.24 -5.61
C PHE A 49 8.74 0.25 -6.47
N ASN A 50 9.52 1.33 -6.39
CA ASN A 50 10.64 1.60 -7.30
C ASN A 50 10.24 1.42 -8.77
N ASP A 51 9.15 2.09 -9.16
CA ASP A 51 8.56 2.06 -10.51
C ASP A 51 8.06 0.69 -10.99
N GLN A 52 8.19 -0.37 -10.19
CA GLN A 52 7.60 -1.67 -10.49
C GLN A 52 6.19 -1.77 -9.92
N LEU A 53 5.23 -2.12 -10.78
CA LEU A 53 3.88 -2.44 -10.36
C LEU A 53 3.88 -3.69 -9.48
N LEU A 54 3.30 -3.57 -8.28
CA LEU A 54 3.13 -4.70 -7.38
C LEU A 54 1.85 -5.49 -7.71
N GLU A 55 1.92 -6.81 -7.55
CA GLU A 55 0.81 -7.71 -7.82
C GLU A 55 -0.32 -7.54 -6.79
N ARG A 56 -1.55 -7.42 -7.29
CA ARG A 56 -2.78 -7.24 -6.51
C ARG A 56 -3.71 -8.44 -6.64
N ALA A 57 -3.18 -9.64 -6.39
CA ALA A 57 -3.85 -10.92 -6.64
C ALA A 57 -5.17 -11.11 -5.89
N CYS A 58 -5.48 -10.28 -4.89
CA CYS A 58 -6.72 -10.32 -4.10
C CYS A 58 -7.54 -9.04 -4.23
N ALA A 59 -7.26 -8.19 -5.22
CA ALA A 59 -8.07 -7.00 -5.48
C ALA A 59 -9.39 -7.34 -6.17
N LEU A 60 -10.36 -6.42 -6.13
CA LEU A 60 -11.69 -6.64 -6.72
C LEU A 60 -11.64 -6.87 -8.23
N ASP A 61 -10.63 -6.32 -8.91
CA ASP A 61 -10.38 -6.47 -10.34
C ASP A 61 -9.47 -7.67 -10.68
N SER A 62 -9.16 -8.55 -9.72
CA SER A 62 -8.30 -9.73 -9.92
C SER A 62 -8.98 -10.89 -10.67
N GLY A 63 -10.29 -10.79 -10.93
CA GLY A 63 -11.08 -11.88 -11.51
C GLY A 63 -11.45 -12.99 -10.54
N LEU A 64 -11.11 -12.86 -9.25
CA LEU A 64 -11.60 -13.74 -8.19
C LEU A 64 -13.10 -13.53 -7.95
N THR A 65 -13.77 -14.57 -7.46
CA THR A 65 -15.18 -14.49 -7.06
C THR A 65 -15.28 -13.90 -5.66
N PHE A 66 -15.86 -12.71 -5.57
CA PHE A 66 -16.21 -12.09 -4.29
C PHE A 66 -17.66 -12.36 -3.94
N VAL A 67 -17.94 -12.46 -2.64
CA VAL A 67 -19.28 -12.55 -2.07
C VAL A 67 -19.66 -11.19 -1.52
N ASP A 68 -20.79 -10.67 -1.96
CA ASP A 68 -21.34 -9.44 -1.39
C ASP A 68 -21.87 -9.70 0.02
N THR A 69 -21.46 -8.85 0.96
CA THR A 69 -21.91 -8.86 2.35
C THR A 69 -22.30 -7.45 2.78
N GLU A 70 -22.91 -7.33 3.96
CA GLU A 70 -23.30 -6.01 4.51
C GLU A 70 -22.10 -5.07 4.74
N ILE A 71 -20.89 -5.62 4.89
CA ILE A 71 -19.66 -4.83 5.10
C ILE A 71 -18.83 -4.65 3.81
N GLY A 72 -19.36 -5.08 2.66
CA GLY A 72 -18.71 -5.01 1.36
C GLY A 72 -18.41 -6.39 0.75
N ALA A 73 -17.66 -6.37 -0.35
CA ALA A 73 -17.29 -7.56 -1.10
C ALA A 73 -16.14 -8.31 -0.42
N ILE A 74 -16.32 -9.60 -0.13
CA ILE A 74 -15.34 -10.45 0.57
C ILE A 74 -14.88 -11.58 -0.36
N TYR A 75 -13.57 -11.78 -0.47
CA TYR A 75 -12.98 -12.98 -1.05
C TYR A 75 -12.53 -13.92 0.07
N LEU A 76 -13.06 -15.14 0.08
CA LEU A 76 -12.64 -16.21 0.98
C LEU A 76 -11.62 -17.10 0.27
N HIS A 77 -10.37 -17.04 0.72
CA HIS A 77 -9.33 -17.95 0.29
C HIS A 77 -9.49 -19.30 1.00
N GLY A 78 -9.65 -20.38 0.24
CA GLY A 78 -9.56 -21.77 0.69
C GLY A 78 -8.17 -22.35 0.52
#